data_AF-A0A9P0L9Z8-F1
#
_entry.id   AF-A0A9P0L9Z8-F1
#
_cell.length_a   1.000
_cell.length_b   1.000
_cell.length_c   1.000
_cell.angle_alpha   90.00
_cell.angle_beta   90.00
_cell.angle_gamma   90.00
#
_symmetry.space_group_name_H-M   'P 1'
#
loop_
_entity.id
_entity.type
_entity.pdbx_description
1 polymer ?
#
loop_
_entity_poly.entity_id
_entity_poly.type
_entity_poly.pdbx_seq_one_letter_code
_entity_poly.pdbx_strand_id
1 'polypeptide(L)'
;MLKKFNFWNQCLQKNEDDYFGSLGRFLSENKIQLNENIKTDINDHLKQLQVRFKELFPNRPESDNWICNPFGGNISSNTSLYLLEKEKLIVLSSDNSLRARPIYFFEKS
;
A
#
# COMPACT_ATOMS: atom_id res chain seq x y z
N MET A 1 1.09 -1.67 -1.71
CA MET A 1 2.38 -0.94 -1.55
C MET A 1 3.57 -1.70 -2.10
N LEU A 2 3.81 -2.96 -1.74
CA LEU A 2 4.95 -3.74 -2.30
C LEU A 2 5.01 -3.76 -3.83
N LYS A 3 3.86 -3.95 -4.51
CA LYS A 3 3.75 -3.86 -5.98
C LYS A 3 4.17 -2.49 -6.52
N LYS A 4 3.89 -1.42 -5.78
CA LYS A 4 4.22 -0.04 -6.16
C LYS A 4 5.73 0.22 -6.07
N PHE A 5 6.39 -0.29 -5.03
CA PHE A 5 7.85 -0.21 -4.91
C PHE A 5 8.57 -0.98 -6.03
N ASN A 6 8.06 -2.16 -6.41
CA ASN A 6 8.61 -2.91 -7.56
C ASN A 6 8.42 -2.14 -8.88
N PHE A 7 7.24 -1.54 -9.08
CA PHE A 7 6.97 -0.70 -10.24
C PHE A 7 7.94 0.49 -10.33
N TRP A 8 8.14 1.23 -9.22
CA TRP A 8 9.10 2.33 -9.19
C TRP A 8 10.53 1.90 -9.48
N ASN A 9 10.97 0.73 -8.98
CA ASN A 9 12.26 0.16 -9.32
C ASN A 9 12.38 -0.15 -10.82
N GLN A 10 11.32 -0.66 -11.47
CA GLN A 10 11.32 -0.90 -12.91
C GLN A 10 11.40 0.41 -13.70
N CYS A 11 10.67 1.45 -13.29
CA CYS A 11 10.72 2.76 -13.94
C CYS A 11 12.10 3.44 -13.78
N LEU A 12 12.74 3.32 -12.62
CA LEU A 12 14.13 3.77 -12.39
C LEU A 12 15.11 3.17 -13.40
N GLN A 13 14.98 1.88 -13.71
CA GLN A 13 15.85 1.19 -14.67
C GLN A 13 15.57 1.60 -16.12
N LYS A 14 14.37 2.10 -16.42
CA LYS A 14 13.95 2.55 -17.75
C LYS A 14 14.14 4.05 -18.00
N ASN A 15 14.65 4.80 -17.01
CA ASN A 15 14.75 6.27 -17.04
C ASN A 15 13.40 6.96 -17.26
N GLU A 16 12.31 6.35 -16.79
CA GLU A 16 10.97 6.90 -16.93
C GLU A 16 10.66 7.86 -15.77
N ASP A 17 11.36 9.00 -15.62
CA ASP A 17 11.41 9.78 -14.36
C ASP A 17 10.08 10.40 -13.83
N ASP A 18 8.96 10.23 -14.53
CA ASP A 18 7.64 10.76 -14.18
C ASP A 18 6.95 10.06 -12.99
N TYR A 19 7.45 8.91 -12.51
CA TYR A 19 6.82 8.21 -11.36
C TYR A 19 6.97 8.96 -10.03
N PHE A 20 8.05 9.75 -9.88
CA PHE A 20 8.24 10.64 -8.75
C PHE A 20 7.87 12.05 -9.17
N GLY A 21 6.60 12.43 -9.09
CA GLY A 21 6.10 13.68 -9.68
C GLY A 21 6.93 14.94 -9.38
N SER A 22 7.46 15.11 -8.16
CA SER A 22 8.34 16.23 -7.84
C SER A 22 9.75 16.11 -8.44
N LEU A 23 10.30 14.90 -8.49
CA LEU A 23 11.63 14.62 -9.05
C LEU A 23 11.60 14.67 -10.59
N GLY A 24 10.62 14.02 -11.23
CA GLY A 24 10.43 14.06 -12.67
C GLY A 24 10.24 15.49 -13.18
N ARG A 25 9.42 16.28 -12.47
CA ARG A 25 9.29 17.71 -12.78
C ARG A 25 10.62 18.45 -12.66
N PHE A 26 11.36 18.25 -11.57
CA PHE A 26 12.68 18.88 -11.37
C PHE A 26 13.68 18.51 -12.48
N LEU A 27 13.75 17.24 -12.85
CA LEU A 27 14.66 16.74 -13.90
C LEU A 27 14.29 17.32 -15.27
N SER A 28 13.00 17.36 -15.59
CA SER A 28 12.47 17.92 -16.83
C SER A 28 12.71 19.44 -16.94
N GLU A 29 12.39 20.20 -15.88
CA GLU A 29 12.59 21.65 -15.82
C GLU A 29 14.06 22.04 -15.99
N ASN A 30 14.98 21.26 -15.41
CA ASN A 30 16.42 21.54 -15.44
C ASN A 30 17.14 20.86 -16.62
N LYS A 31 16.47 20.01 -17.41
CA LYS A 31 17.07 19.18 -18.48
C LYS A 31 18.24 18.32 -17.99
N ILE A 32 18.11 17.77 -16.79
CA ILE A 32 19.12 16.93 -16.14
C ILE A 32 18.63 15.48 -16.15
N GLN A 33 19.55 14.54 -16.34
CA GLN A 33 19.27 13.11 -16.14
C GLN A 33 19.89 12.64 -14.82
N LEU A 34 19.24 11.67 -14.18
CA LEU A 34 19.79 10.99 -13.02
C LEU A 34 21.08 10.25 -13.40
N ASN A 35 22.13 10.47 -12.62
CA ASN A 35 23.34 9.65 -12.73
C ASN A 35 23.10 8.26 -12.12
N GLU A 36 23.93 7.28 -12.48
CA GLU A 36 23.79 5.90 -12.02
C GLU A 36 23.98 5.74 -10.50
N ASN A 37 24.77 6.61 -9.86
CA ASN A 37 24.97 6.59 -8.42
C ASN A 37 23.68 6.94 -7.68
N ILE A 38 22.99 8.03 -8.08
CA ILE A 38 21.72 8.43 -7.47
C ILE A 38 20.64 7.39 -7.74
N LYS A 39 20.59 6.79 -8.95
CA LYS A 39 19.65 5.69 -9.22
C LYS A 39 19.88 4.50 -8.27
N THR A 40 21.14 4.19 -7.99
CA THR A 40 21.52 3.14 -7.03
C THR A 40 21.06 3.49 -5.63
N ASP A 41 21.31 4.72 -5.17
CA ASP A 41 20.88 5.21 -3.86
C ASP A 41 19.36 5.15 -3.69
N ILE A 42 18.60 5.57 -4.72
CA ILE A 42 17.14 5.50 -4.71
C ILE A 42 16.67 4.04 -4.65
N ASN A 43 17.27 3.15 -5.44
CA ASN A 43 16.91 1.73 -5.44
C ASN A 43 17.17 1.08 -4.07
N ASP A 44 18.31 1.36 -3.45
CA ASP A 44 18.63 0.83 -2.13
C ASP A 44 17.72 1.38 -1.04
N HIS A 45 17.33 2.66 -1.13
CA HIS A 45 16.30 3.21 -0.26
C HIS A 45 14.94 2.52 -0.45
N LEU A 46 14.52 2.26 -1.69
CA LEU A 46 13.27 1.55 -1.98
C LEU A 46 13.28 0.10 -1.46
N LYS A 47 14.42 -0.59 -1.52
CA LYS A 47 14.60 -1.92 -0.92
C LYS A 47 14.47 -1.86 0.61
N GLN A 48 15.13 -0.90 1.26
CA GLN A 48 15.01 -0.73 2.71
C GLN A 48 13.56 -0.43 3.12
N LEU A 49 12.88 0.43 2.37
CA LEU A 49 11.47 0.74 2.60
C LEU A 49 10.58 -0.49 2.40
N GLN A 50 10.85 -1.34 1.41
CA GLN A 50 10.17 -2.63 1.26
C GLN A 50 10.33 -3.53 2.48
N VAL A 51 11.55 -3.65 3.01
CA VAL A 51 11.84 -4.47 4.20
C VAL A 51 11.05 -3.93 5.39
N ARG A 52 11.17 -2.63 5.68
CA ARG A 52 10.42 -1.98 6.78
C ARG A 52 8.91 -2.12 6.62
N PHE A 53 8.41 -2.00 5.40
CA PHE A 53 6.98 -2.19 5.14
C PHE A 53 6.52 -3.61 5.46
N LYS A 54 7.31 -4.64 5.12
CA LYS A 54 6.99 -6.03 5.48
C LYS A 54 7.05 -6.29 6.98
N GLU A 55 8.00 -5.67 7.68
CA GLU A 55 8.13 -5.77 9.14
C GLU A 55 6.94 -5.14 9.86
N LEU A 56 6.50 -3.96 9.42
CA LEU A 56 5.38 -3.24 10.03
C LEU A 56 4.01 -3.81 9.64
N PHE A 57 3.90 -4.38 8.43
CA PHE A 57 2.68 -4.98 7.90
C PHE A 57 2.94 -6.44 7.54
N PRO A 58 3.17 -7.32 8.53
CA PRO A 58 3.35 -8.73 8.27
C PRO A 58 2.10 -9.33 7.63
N ASN A 59 2.28 -10.43 6.89
CA ASN A 59 1.15 -11.18 6.36
C ASN A 59 0.28 -11.62 7.54
N ARG A 60 -0.91 -11.02 7.65
CA ARG A 60 -1.87 -11.38 8.68
C ARG A 60 -2.51 -12.71 8.30
N PRO A 61 -2.80 -13.58 9.28
CA PRO A 61 -3.61 -14.75 9.02
C PRO A 61 -4.96 -14.31 8.47
N GLU A 62 -5.57 -15.15 7.63
CA GLU A 62 -6.87 -14.86 7.00
C GLU A 62 -7.97 -14.58 8.05
N SER A 63 -7.80 -15.13 9.26
CA SER A 63 -8.65 -14.88 10.42
C SER A 63 -8.71 -13.41 10.83
N ASP A 64 -7.69 -12.60 10.52
CA ASP A 64 -7.57 -11.19 10.93
C ASP A 64 -7.92 -10.20 9.80
N ASN A 65 -8.44 -10.70 8.67
CA ASN A 65 -8.86 -9.88 7.53
C ASN A 65 -9.93 -8.85 7.91
N TRP A 66 -10.69 -9.10 8.97
CA TRP A 66 -11.69 -8.18 9.50
C TRP A 66 -11.10 -6.81 9.91
N ILE A 67 -9.81 -6.76 10.27
CA ILE A 67 -9.13 -5.50 10.64
C ILE A 67 -8.99 -4.58 9.42
N CYS A 68 -8.75 -5.18 8.24
CA CYS A 68 -8.60 -4.46 6.98
C CYS A 68 -9.95 -4.20 6.29
N ASN A 69 -10.88 -5.14 6.44
CA ASN A 69 -12.22 -5.07 5.88
C ASN A 69 -13.23 -5.68 6.85
N PRO A 70 -13.82 -4.86 7.75
CA PRO A 70 -14.79 -5.36 8.70
C PRO A 70 -16.09 -5.84 8.03
N PHE A 71 -16.33 -5.49 6.76
CA PHE A 71 -17.54 -5.82 5.99
C PHE A 71 -17.41 -7.08 5.12
N GLY A 72 -16.20 -7.62 4.93
CA GLY A 72 -15.95 -8.72 4.00
C GLY A 72 -15.29 -9.95 4.62
N GLY A 73 -14.92 -9.91 5.90
CA GLY A 73 -14.30 -11.03 6.60
C GLY A 73 -15.33 -12.03 7.14
N ASN A 74 -14.95 -13.31 7.18
CA ASN A 74 -15.69 -14.32 7.94
C ASN A 74 -15.41 -14.15 9.44
N ILE A 75 -16.24 -13.36 10.12
CA ILE A 75 -16.10 -13.03 11.55
C ILE A 75 -16.16 -14.30 12.43
N SER A 76 -16.90 -15.31 11.95
CA SER A 76 -17.10 -16.59 12.62
C SER A 76 -15.82 -17.41 12.74
N SER A 77 -14.90 -17.30 11.77
CA SER A 77 -13.63 -18.04 11.75
C SER A 77 -12.51 -17.38 12.55
N ASN A 78 -12.72 -16.16 13.07
CA ASN A 78 -11.72 -15.49 13.89
C ASN A 78 -11.64 -16.13 15.29
N THR A 79 -10.47 -16.62 15.69
CA THR A 79 -10.23 -17.23 17.01
C THR A 79 -9.64 -16.25 18.03
N SER A 80 -9.23 -15.06 17.61
CA SER A 80 -8.56 -14.04 18.44
C SER A 80 -9.53 -13.09 19.16
N LEU A 81 -10.77 -12.96 18.68
CA LEU A 81 -11.80 -12.11 19.26
C LEU A 81 -12.67 -12.86 20.27
N TYR A 82 -13.00 -12.18 21.37
CA TYR A 82 -14.02 -12.64 22.32
C TYR A 82 -15.43 -12.57 21.69
N LEU A 83 -16.37 -13.36 22.22
CA LEU A 83 -17.75 -13.43 21.71
C LEU A 83 -18.40 -12.04 21.59
N LEU A 84 -18.27 -11.20 22.61
CA LEU A 84 -18.84 -9.86 22.64
C LEU A 84 -18.23 -8.94 21.55
N GLU A 85 -16.95 -9.12 21.24
CA GLU A 85 -16.28 -8.34 20.20
C GLU A 85 -16.75 -8.78 18.81
N LYS A 86 -16.97 -10.08 18.61
CA LYS A 86 -17.59 -10.61 17.39
C LYS A 86 -18.99 -10.05 17.18
N GLU A 87 -19.82 -9.98 18.21
CA GLU A 87 -21.15 -9.39 18.12
C GLU A 87 -21.10 -7.89 17.76
N LYS A 88 -20.22 -7.12 18.41
CA LYS A 88 -19.99 -5.71 18.06
C LYS A 88 -19.55 -5.56 16.61
N LEU A 89 -18.68 -6.45 16.14
CA LEU A 89 -18.19 -6.43 14.77
C LEU A 89 -19.29 -6.80 13.76
N ILE A 90 -20.19 -7.74 14.09
CA ILE A 90 -21.34 -8.09 13.25
C ILE A 90 -22.24 -6.87 13.07
N VAL A 91 -22.56 -6.15 14.15
CA VAL A 91 -23.36 -4.92 14.09
C VAL A 91 -22.68 -3.87 13.20
N LEU A 92 -21.39 -3.62 13.40
CA LEU A 92 -20.62 -2.68 12.58
C LEU A 92 -20.56 -3.10 11.09
N SER A 93 -20.34 -4.38 10.81
CA SER A 93 -20.29 -4.94 9.45
C SER A 93 -21.65 -4.93 8.74
N SER A 94 -22.74 -4.83 9.50
CA SER A 94 -24.11 -4.76 8.95
C SER A 94 -24.52 -3.32 8.67
N ASP A 95 -23.77 -2.34 9.18
CA ASP A 95 -24.03 -0.92 8.96
C ASP A 95 -23.49 -0.46 7.60
N ASN A 96 -24.35 -0.53 6.59
CA ASN A 96 -24.02 -0.07 5.24
C ASN A 96 -23.80 1.44 5.13
N SER A 97 -24.13 2.25 6.14
CA SER A 97 -23.81 3.67 6.15
C SER A 97 -22.30 3.92 6.35
N LEU A 98 -21.64 3.03 7.10
CA LEU A 98 -20.19 3.02 7.33
C LEU A 98 -19.41 2.35 6.20
N ARG A 99 -20.11 1.64 5.31
CA ARG A 99 -19.57 1.14 4.04
C ARG A 99 -19.43 2.30 3.06
N ALA A 100 -18.62 3.29 3.44
CA ALA A 100 -18.15 4.31 2.53
C ALA A 100 -17.57 3.59 1.32
N ARG A 101 -18.05 3.96 0.12
CA ARG A 101 -17.57 3.43 -1.16
C ARG A 101 -16.05 3.31 -1.10
N PRO A 102 -15.45 2.20 -1.55
CA PRO A 102 -14.00 2.07 -1.55
C PRO A 102 -13.44 3.36 -2.11
N ILE A 103 -12.62 4.06 -1.33
CA ILE A 103 -11.91 5.22 -1.83
C ILE A 103 -11.04 4.65 -2.94
N TYR A 104 -11.50 4.83 -4.18
CA TYR A 104 -10.73 4.61 -5.39
C TYR A 104 -9.58 5.61 -5.36
N PHE A 105 -8.56 5.36 -4.56
CA PHE A 105 -7.23 5.86 -4.84
C PHE A 105 -6.69 4.99 -5.97
N PHE A 106 -7.03 5.37 -7.20
CA PHE A 106 -6.23 5.36 -8.44
C PHE A 106 -7.15 5.33 -9.68
N GLU A 107 -6.96 6.33 -10.54
CA GLU A 107 -7.41 6.52 -11.93
C GLU A 107 -8.92 6.77 -12.16
N LYS A 108 -9.34 7.80 -12.89
CA LYS A 108 -8.78 8.30 -14.14
C LYS A 108 -9.14 9.77 -14.40
N SER A 109 -8.20 10.47 -15.02
CA SER A 109 -8.41 11.62 -15.91
C SER A 109 -9.27 11.25 -17.12
#